data_AF-A0A953TL90-F1
#
_entry.id   AF-A0A953TL90-F1
#
_cell.length_a   1.000
_cell.length_b   1.000
_cell.length_c   1.000
_cell.angle_alpha   90.00
_cell.angle_beta   90.00
_cell.angle_gamma   90.00
#
_symmetry.space_group_name_H-M   'P 1'
#
loop_
_entity.id
_entity.type
_entity.pdbx_description
1 polymer ?
#
loop_
_entity_poly.entity_id
_entity_poly.type
_entity_poly.pdbx_seq_one_letter_code
_entity_poly.pdbx_strand_id
1 'polypeptide(L)'
;QREALRLALQALKPEELEISPAVWHSLVQYENQGPNPEAYRSSAGYVFSPYDGARSIAETIFDGLIDVQRLERLNSIHHFEASAPSAGEIISALVQNTFPAAGSTKNSELSGVVQNELADRLMILAADDNAPPEVSADAWTGVEQIHAKLQGTTTARTAENAALKRKIEMFLRDPKRNVPKVKPSGAPAGPPI
;
A
#
# COMPACT_ATOMS: atom_id res chain seq x y z
N GLN A 1 -3.70 0.77 20.72
CA GLN A 1 -3.83 0.22 19.35
C GLN A 1 -4.19 1.30 18.33
N ARG A 2 -5.30 2.04 18.49
CA ARG A 2 -5.66 3.16 17.58
C ARG A 2 -4.54 4.21 17.41
N GLU A 3 -3.82 4.51 18.49
CA GLU A 3 -2.67 5.44 18.43
C GLU A 3 -1.48 4.88 17.62
N ALA A 4 -1.15 3.60 17.76
CA ALA A 4 -0.08 2.97 16.97
C ALA A 4 -0.45 2.91 15.48
N LEU A 5 -1.72 2.63 15.16
CA LEU A 5 -2.25 2.72 13.80
C LEU A 5 -2.10 4.14 13.25
N ARG A 6 -2.47 5.15 14.04
CA ARG A 6 -2.35 6.56 13.66
C ARG A 6 -0.90 6.93 13.32
N LEU A 7 0.07 6.49 14.13
CA LEU A 7 1.50 6.73 13.89
C LEU A 7 1.99 6.00 12.63
N ALA A 8 1.60 4.74 12.42
CA ALA A 8 1.95 3.99 11.21
C ALA A 8 1.38 4.65 9.94
N LEU A 9 0.14 5.15 10.02
CA LEU A 9 -0.49 5.90 8.93
C LEU A 9 0.18 7.26 8.68
N GLN A 10 0.74 7.90 9.71
CA GLN A 10 1.52 9.12 9.53
C GLN A 10 2.78 8.88 8.70
N ALA A 11 3.46 7.75 8.87
CA ALA A 11 4.65 7.40 8.09
C ALA A 11 4.38 7.19 6.59
N LEU A 12 3.11 7.02 6.20
CA LEU A 12 2.69 6.88 4.80
C LEU A 12 2.33 8.21 4.14
N LYS A 13 2.43 9.32 4.87
CA LYS A 13 2.17 10.65 4.30
C LYS A 13 3.22 10.98 3.24
N PRO A 14 2.84 11.61 2.11
CA PRO A 14 3.78 11.95 1.07
C PRO A 14 4.99 12.74 1.57
N GLU A 15 4.80 13.65 2.51
CA GLU A 15 5.87 14.50 3.06
C GLU A 15 6.89 13.70 3.88
N GLU A 16 6.48 12.57 4.48
CA GLU A 16 7.35 11.68 5.26
C GLU A 16 8.08 10.66 4.34
N LEU A 17 7.54 10.40 3.15
CA LEU A 17 8.14 9.53 2.14
C LEU A 17 9.11 10.28 1.21
N GLU A 18 9.05 11.62 1.20
CA GLU A 18 9.96 12.44 0.42
C GLU A 18 11.40 12.33 0.96
N ILE A 19 12.29 11.85 0.09
CA ILE A 19 13.71 11.78 0.40
C ILE A 19 14.35 13.12 0.09
N SER A 20 14.94 13.76 1.09
CA SER A 20 15.65 15.03 0.89
C SER A 20 16.75 14.88 -0.17
N PRO A 21 17.05 15.94 -0.96
CA PRO A 21 18.10 15.87 -1.97
C PRO A 21 19.45 15.44 -1.39
N ALA A 22 19.79 15.88 -0.18
CA ALA A 22 21.04 15.50 0.48
C ALA A 22 21.12 13.98 0.76
N VAL A 23 20.03 13.39 1.26
CA VAL A 23 19.96 11.95 1.51
C VAL A 23 19.99 11.19 0.18
N TRP A 24 19.24 11.64 -0.82
CA TRP A 24 19.26 11.00 -2.14
C TRP A 24 20.67 11.00 -2.76
N HIS A 25 21.41 12.12 -2.68
CA HIS A 25 22.80 12.18 -3.14
C HIS A 25 23.73 11.21 -2.40
N SER A 26 23.46 10.90 -1.13
CA SER A 26 24.24 9.91 -0.37
C SER A 26 23.90 8.46 -0.73
N LEU A 27 22.70 8.22 -1.25
CA LEU A 27 22.23 6.88 -1.65
C LEU A 27 22.56 6.53 -3.10
N VAL A 28 22.66 7.54 -3.97
CA VAL A 28 22.87 7.32 -5.40
C VAL A 28 24.33 7.07 -5.72
N GLN A 29 24.57 5.95 -6.40
CA GLN A 29 25.77 5.74 -7.18
C GLN A 29 25.49 6.22 -8.60
N TYR A 30 26.16 7.29 -9.04
CA TYR A 30 25.98 7.83 -10.39
C TYR A 30 26.63 6.94 -11.46
N GLU A 31 27.64 6.16 -11.07
CA GLU A 31 28.36 5.22 -11.92
C GLU A 31 27.98 3.78 -11.57
N ASN A 32 27.81 2.94 -12.59
CA ASN A 32 27.53 1.52 -12.39
C ASN A 32 28.83 0.78 -12.04
N GLN A 33 28.98 0.36 -10.80
CA GLN A 33 30.15 -0.39 -10.32
C GLN A 33 30.05 -1.92 -10.51
N GLY A 34 29.04 -2.39 -11.26
CA GLY A 34 28.75 -3.81 -11.42
C GLY A 34 27.80 -4.36 -10.36
N PRO A 35 27.50 -5.67 -10.40
CA PRO A 35 26.52 -6.28 -9.52
C PRO A 35 27.00 -6.30 -8.07
N ASN A 36 26.25 -5.62 -7.19
CA ASN A 36 26.46 -5.64 -5.75
C ASN A 36 25.25 -6.32 -5.06
N PRO A 37 25.43 -7.45 -4.38
CA PRO A 37 24.32 -8.14 -3.71
C PRO A 37 23.72 -7.34 -2.55
N GLU A 38 24.50 -6.43 -1.95
CA GLU A 38 24.08 -5.52 -0.88
C GLU A 38 23.40 -4.25 -1.41
N ALA A 39 23.42 -4.03 -2.74
CA ALA A 39 22.75 -2.88 -3.32
C ALA A 39 21.24 -3.09 -3.34
N TYR A 40 20.53 -2.01 -3.00
CA TYR A 40 19.09 -1.95 -3.13
C TYR A 40 18.69 -2.15 -4.61
N ARG A 41 17.82 -3.12 -4.89
CA ARG A 41 17.37 -3.39 -6.26
C ARG A 41 16.33 -2.35 -6.67
N SER A 42 16.71 -1.47 -7.58
CA SER A 42 15.80 -0.45 -8.08
C SER A 42 15.29 -0.77 -9.49
N SER A 43 14.06 -0.34 -9.76
CA SER A 43 13.47 -0.21 -11.09
C SER A 43 14.27 0.72 -12.00
N ALA A 44 15.06 1.65 -11.45
CA ALA A 44 16.00 2.50 -12.18
C ALA A 44 17.37 1.83 -12.42
N GLY A 45 17.49 0.52 -12.16
CA GLY A 45 18.74 -0.22 -12.30
C GLY A 45 19.65 -0.02 -11.10
N TYR A 46 20.86 0.49 -11.33
CA TYR A 46 21.86 0.71 -10.28
C TYR A 46 21.62 2.00 -9.48
N VAL A 47 20.78 2.92 -10.01
CA VAL A 47 20.43 4.17 -9.34
C VAL A 47 19.26 3.93 -8.40
N PHE A 48 19.32 4.52 -7.21
CA PHE A 48 18.22 4.45 -6.25
C PHE A 48 17.01 5.27 -6.72
N SER A 49 15.85 4.61 -6.89
CA SER A 49 14.57 5.24 -7.18
C SER A 49 13.80 5.58 -5.89
N PRO A 50 13.44 6.86 -5.66
CA PRO A 50 12.58 7.25 -4.55
C PRO A 50 11.23 6.52 -4.53
N TYR A 51 10.71 6.16 -5.70
CA TYR A 51 9.45 5.40 -5.83
C TYR A 51 9.57 3.98 -5.26
N ASP A 52 10.71 3.32 -5.44
CA ASP A 52 10.92 1.98 -4.89
C ASP A 52 11.15 2.05 -3.37
N GLY A 53 11.82 3.10 -2.89
CA GLY A 53 11.92 3.41 -1.47
C GLY A 53 10.54 3.57 -0.82
N ALA A 54 9.70 4.44 -1.39
CA ALA A 54 8.32 4.64 -0.94
C ALA A 54 7.51 3.33 -0.98
N ARG A 55 7.66 2.51 -2.03
CA ARG A 55 7.02 1.20 -2.13
C ARG A 55 7.46 0.26 -1.00
N SER A 56 8.73 0.24 -0.64
CA SER A 56 9.27 -0.63 0.43
C SER A 56 8.69 -0.27 1.80
N ILE A 57 8.59 1.03 2.08
CA ILE A 57 8.02 1.53 3.32
C ILE A 57 6.54 1.17 3.38
N ALA A 58 5.81 1.41 2.28
CA ALA A 58 4.40 1.05 2.15
C ALA A 58 4.18 -0.45 2.33
N GLU A 59 4.98 -1.29 1.67
CA GLU A 59 4.96 -2.75 1.81
C GLU A 59 5.15 -3.16 3.27
N THR A 60 6.20 -2.69 3.93
CA THR A 60 6.50 -3.05 5.33
C THR A 60 5.36 -2.70 6.27
N ILE A 61 4.75 -1.52 6.09
CA ILE A 61 3.64 -1.06 6.92
C ILE A 61 2.38 -1.88 6.62
N PHE A 62 2.04 -2.06 5.35
CA PHE A 62 0.82 -2.76 4.96
C PHE A 62 0.88 -4.26 5.23
N ASP A 63 2.03 -4.93 5.07
CA ASP A 63 2.20 -6.34 5.48
C ASP A 63 1.87 -6.54 6.95
N GLY A 64 2.34 -5.62 7.81
CA GLY A 64 2.04 -5.68 9.23
C GLY A 64 0.56 -5.42 9.56
N LEU A 65 -0.12 -4.59 8.78
CA LEU A 65 -1.50 -4.17 9.07
C LEU A 65 -2.57 -5.06 8.42
N ILE A 66 -2.26 -5.67 7.27
CA ILE A 66 -3.19 -6.46 6.44
C ILE A 66 -2.89 -7.97 6.59
N ASP A 67 -2.15 -8.37 7.62
CA ASP A 67 -1.94 -9.78 7.96
C ASP A 67 -3.27 -10.50 8.28
N VAL A 68 -3.53 -11.60 7.57
CA VAL A 68 -4.80 -12.35 7.64
C VAL A 68 -5.13 -12.77 9.07
N GLN A 69 -4.15 -13.34 9.79
CA GLN A 69 -4.36 -13.83 11.15
C GLN A 69 -4.61 -12.69 12.14
N ARG A 70 -3.95 -11.55 11.93
CA ARG A 70 -4.17 -10.34 12.72
C ARG A 70 -5.57 -9.78 12.48
N LEU A 71 -6.02 -9.67 11.24
CA LEU A 71 -7.36 -9.19 10.91
C LEU A 71 -8.44 -10.10 11.49
N GLU A 72 -8.29 -11.41 11.36
CA GLU A 72 -9.22 -12.37 11.95
C GLU A 72 -9.28 -12.26 13.48
N ARG A 73 -8.11 -12.08 14.12
CA ARG A 73 -8.04 -11.84 15.56
C ARG A 73 -8.79 -10.57 15.97
N LEU A 74 -8.75 -9.51 15.16
CA LEU A 74 -9.50 -8.28 15.43
C LEU A 74 -11.01 -8.52 15.36
N ASN A 75 -11.47 -9.22 14.33
CA ASN A 75 -12.89 -9.57 14.19
C ASN A 75 -13.37 -10.45 15.35
N SER A 76 -12.58 -11.47 15.71
CA SER A 76 -12.85 -12.33 16.86
C SER A 76 -12.95 -11.54 18.17
N ILE A 77 -12.03 -10.61 18.43
CA ILE A 77 -12.08 -9.77 19.65
C ILE A 77 -13.29 -8.82 19.60
N HIS A 78 -13.50 -8.14 18.48
CA HIS A 78 -14.61 -7.19 18.30
C HIS A 78 -15.98 -7.85 18.50
N HIS A 79 -16.13 -9.12 18.13
CA HIS A 79 -17.35 -9.89 18.35
C HIS A 79 -17.75 -9.96 19.83
N PHE A 80 -16.80 -10.14 20.74
CA PHE A 80 -17.05 -10.19 22.18
C PHE A 80 -16.93 -8.81 22.86
N GLU A 81 -16.13 -7.92 22.29
CA GLU A 81 -15.82 -6.59 22.81
C GLU A 81 -16.06 -5.54 21.73
N ALA A 82 -17.30 -5.10 21.54
CA ALA A 82 -17.69 -4.17 20.47
C ALA A 82 -16.96 -2.80 20.52
N SER A 83 -16.29 -2.48 21.63
CA SER A 83 -15.46 -1.28 21.77
C SER A 83 -14.06 -1.41 21.13
N ALA A 84 -13.58 -2.64 20.95
CA ALA A 84 -12.33 -2.98 20.28
C ALA A 84 -12.45 -2.72 18.77
N PRO A 85 -11.35 -2.47 18.04
CA PRO A 85 -11.44 -2.23 16.60
C PRO A 85 -11.70 -3.51 15.81
N SER A 86 -12.52 -3.44 14.77
CA SER A 86 -12.71 -4.54 13.80
C SER A 86 -11.72 -4.44 12.63
N ALA A 87 -11.54 -5.53 11.87
CA ALA A 87 -10.72 -5.51 10.67
C ALA A 87 -11.26 -4.52 9.62
N GLY A 88 -12.58 -4.50 9.41
CA GLY A 88 -13.24 -3.52 8.53
C GLY A 88 -12.98 -2.06 8.93
N GLU A 89 -12.93 -1.74 10.23
CA GLU A 89 -12.56 -0.38 10.71
C GLU A 89 -11.11 -0.04 10.36
N ILE A 90 -10.17 -0.98 10.52
CA ILE A 90 -8.77 -0.78 10.17
C ILE A 90 -8.59 -0.58 8.67
N ILE A 91 -9.21 -1.42 7.84
CA ILE A 91 -9.17 -1.32 6.37
C ILE A 91 -9.78 0.00 5.91
N SER A 92 -10.94 0.38 6.46
CA SER A 92 -11.57 1.66 6.14
C SER A 92 -10.68 2.84 6.52
N ALA A 93 -10.02 2.80 7.68
CA ALA A 93 -9.07 3.82 8.09
C ALA A 93 -7.86 3.91 7.14
N LEU A 94 -7.32 2.76 6.69
CA LEU A 94 -6.23 2.71 5.70
C LEU A 94 -6.65 3.36 4.38
N VAL A 95 -7.84 3.01 3.87
CA VAL A 95 -8.37 3.58 2.63
C VAL A 95 -8.59 5.08 2.76
N GLN A 96 -9.18 5.55 3.86
CA GLN A 96 -9.45 6.97 4.07
C GLN A 96 -8.17 7.82 4.16
N ASN A 97 -7.12 7.30 4.79
CA ASN A 97 -5.84 8.01 4.91
C ASN A 97 -5.04 8.00 3.60
N THR A 98 -5.15 6.93 2.80
CA THR A 98 -4.40 6.77 1.55
C THR A 98 -5.09 7.44 0.36
N PHE A 99 -6.43 7.52 0.39
CA PHE A 99 -7.28 8.16 -0.63
C PHE A 99 -8.04 9.34 0.00
N PRO A 100 -7.36 10.46 0.28
CA PRO A 100 -7.97 11.62 0.88
C PRO A 100 -8.96 12.29 -0.10
N ALA A 101 -9.82 13.17 0.42
CA ALA A 101 -10.86 13.81 -0.38
C ALA A 101 -10.27 14.76 -1.45
N ALA A 102 -11.02 15.01 -2.53
CA ALA A 102 -10.60 15.97 -3.55
C ALA A 102 -10.38 17.36 -2.92
N GLY A 103 -9.18 17.92 -3.07
CA GLY A 103 -8.80 19.25 -2.54
C GLY A 103 -7.97 19.24 -1.26
N SER A 104 -7.81 18.10 -0.58
CA SER A 104 -6.81 17.95 0.48
C SER A 104 -5.47 17.52 -0.11
N THR A 105 -4.46 18.39 0.05
CA THR A 105 -3.06 18.27 -0.39
C THR A 105 -2.83 17.98 -1.89
N LYS A 106 -1.69 18.43 -2.43
CA LYS A 106 -1.27 18.02 -3.77
C LYS A 106 -0.97 16.52 -3.71
N ASN A 107 -1.72 15.69 -4.44
CA ASN A 107 -1.29 14.33 -4.74
C ASN A 107 0.09 14.43 -5.40
N SER A 108 1.12 13.93 -4.72
CA SER A 108 2.46 13.78 -5.29
C SER A 108 2.54 12.44 -6.02
N GLU A 109 3.53 12.29 -6.90
CA GLU A 109 3.78 11.01 -7.58
C GLU A 109 4.09 9.88 -6.57
N LEU A 110 4.63 10.20 -5.39
CA LEU A 110 4.85 9.24 -4.30
C LEU A 110 3.54 8.74 -3.68
N SER A 111 2.50 9.59 -3.59
CA SER A 111 1.18 9.15 -3.10
C SER A 111 0.55 8.08 -4.00
N GLY A 112 0.79 8.17 -5.31
CA GLY A 112 0.31 7.19 -6.28
C GLY A 112 0.91 5.79 -6.05
N VAL A 113 2.18 5.73 -5.63
CA VAL A 113 2.84 4.47 -5.27
C VAL A 113 2.16 3.81 -4.07
N VAL A 114 1.93 4.57 -3.00
CA VAL A 114 1.26 4.06 -1.78
C VAL A 114 -0.17 3.61 -2.08
N GLN A 115 -0.90 4.38 -2.89
CA GLN A 115 -2.25 4.06 -3.33
C GLN A 115 -2.31 2.75 -4.13
N ASN A 116 -1.37 2.54 -5.05
CA ASN A 116 -1.27 1.29 -5.80
C ASN A 116 -0.94 0.11 -4.88
N GLU A 117 -0.01 0.29 -3.93
CA GLU A 117 0.40 -0.77 -3.02
C GLU A 117 -0.76 -1.23 -2.11
N LEU A 118 -1.50 -0.29 -1.52
CA LEU A 118 -2.67 -0.61 -0.71
C LEU A 118 -3.75 -1.34 -1.53
N ALA A 119 -4.05 -0.83 -2.72
CA ALA A 119 -5.07 -1.43 -3.58
C ALA A 119 -4.67 -2.85 -4.00
N ASP A 120 -3.41 -3.09 -4.34
CA ASP A 120 -2.91 -4.40 -4.74
C ASP A 120 -3.05 -5.43 -3.62
N ARG A 121 -2.70 -5.04 -2.40
CA ARG A 121 -2.79 -5.91 -1.23
C ARG A 121 -4.23 -6.24 -0.86
N LEU A 122 -5.13 -5.27 -0.92
CA LEU A 122 -6.55 -5.51 -0.67
C LEU A 122 -7.17 -6.40 -1.77
N MET A 123 -6.80 -6.22 -3.03
CA MET A 123 -7.25 -7.11 -4.12
C MET A 123 -6.71 -8.54 -3.96
N ILE A 124 -5.47 -8.70 -3.52
CA ILE A 124 -4.90 -10.03 -3.21
C ILE A 124 -5.65 -10.67 -2.05
N LEU A 125 -5.83 -9.96 -0.93
CA LEU A 125 -6.53 -10.46 0.24
C LEU A 125 -7.98 -10.83 -0.09
N ALA A 126 -8.68 -9.99 -0.85
CA ALA A 126 -10.07 -10.24 -1.25
C ALA A 126 -10.22 -11.48 -2.15
N ALA A 127 -9.18 -11.85 -2.90
CA ALA A 127 -9.16 -13.01 -3.80
C ALA A 127 -8.45 -14.24 -3.21
N ASP A 128 -8.01 -14.19 -1.95
CA ASP A 128 -7.34 -15.32 -1.30
C ASP A 128 -8.37 -16.37 -0.86
N ASP A 129 -8.35 -17.52 -1.53
CA ASP A 129 -9.20 -18.67 -1.21
C ASP A 129 -8.86 -19.31 0.16
N ASN A 130 -7.73 -18.96 0.78
CA ASN A 130 -7.30 -19.46 2.10
C ASN A 130 -7.62 -18.50 3.26
N ALA A 131 -7.99 -17.26 2.96
CA ALA A 131 -8.35 -16.29 3.99
C ALA A 131 -9.75 -16.60 4.56
N PRO A 132 -9.99 -16.34 5.87
CA PRO A 132 -11.33 -16.44 6.44
C PRO A 132 -12.35 -15.60 5.65
N PRO A 133 -13.57 -16.09 5.39
CA PRO A 133 -14.56 -15.38 4.58
C PRO A 133 -14.85 -13.96 5.06
N GLU A 134 -14.85 -13.74 6.38
CA GLU A 134 -15.08 -12.45 7.03
C GLU A 134 -13.97 -11.45 6.68
N VAL A 135 -12.71 -11.88 6.75
CA VAL A 135 -11.54 -11.06 6.39
C VAL A 135 -11.55 -10.74 4.89
N SER A 136 -11.88 -11.72 4.05
CA SER A 136 -12.01 -11.50 2.60
C SER A 136 -13.13 -10.51 2.29
N ALA A 137 -14.26 -10.56 3.01
CA ALA A 137 -15.36 -9.61 2.86
C ALA A 137 -14.99 -8.19 3.29
N ASP A 138 -14.22 -8.04 4.38
CA ASP A 138 -13.68 -6.74 4.79
C ASP A 138 -12.72 -6.16 3.72
N ALA A 139 -11.90 -7.01 3.09
CA ALA A 139 -11.02 -6.62 2.00
C ALA A 139 -11.79 -6.21 0.74
N TRP A 140 -12.84 -6.95 0.37
CA TRP A 140 -13.77 -6.59 -0.72
C TRP A 140 -14.37 -5.21 -0.50
N THR A 141 -14.85 -4.95 0.72
CA THR A 141 -15.38 -3.64 1.11
C THR A 141 -14.33 -2.54 0.94
N GLY A 142 -13.07 -2.80 1.32
CA GLY A 142 -11.96 -1.88 1.09
C GLY A 142 -11.71 -1.57 -0.39
N VAL A 143 -11.71 -2.58 -1.26
CA VAL A 143 -11.55 -2.41 -2.71
C VAL A 143 -12.69 -1.56 -3.30
N GLU A 144 -13.93 -1.80 -2.88
CA GLU A 144 -15.09 -1.02 -3.30
C GLU A 144 -15.02 0.44 -2.84
N GLN A 145 -14.57 0.68 -1.60
CA GLN A 145 -14.34 2.03 -1.09
C GLN A 145 -13.30 2.80 -1.93
N ILE A 146 -12.19 2.14 -2.29
CA ILE A 146 -11.17 2.75 -3.18
C ILE A 146 -11.79 3.08 -4.54
N HIS A 147 -12.54 2.15 -5.13
CA HIS A 147 -13.20 2.37 -6.41
C HIS A 147 -14.14 3.58 -6.36
N ALA A 148 -14.96 3.70 -5.30
CA ALA A 148 -15.85 4.84 -5.11
C ALA A 148 -15.10 6.18 -4.98
N LYS A 149 -13.98 6.20 -4.23
CA LYS A 149 -13.11 7.39 -4.10
C LYS A 149 -12.52 7.83 -5.44
N LEU A 150 -12.06 6.88 -6.26
CA LEU A 150 -11.52 7.14 -7.60
C LEU A 150 -12.59 7.59 -8.60
N GLN A 151 -13.85 7.20 -8.41
CA GLN A 151 -14.97 7.69 -9.23
C GLN A 151 -15.37 9.13 -8.88
N GLY A 152 -15.38 9.48 -7.59
CA GLY A 152 -15.77 10.82 -7.11
C GLY A 152 -14.75 11.93 -7.42
N THR A 153 -13.54 11.59 -7.84
CA THR A 153 -12.49 12.58 -8.16
C THR A 153 -12.63 13.07 -9.59
N THR A 154 -13.17 14.29 -9.76
CA THR A 154 -13.39 14.97 -11.04
C THR A 154 -12.27 15.94 -11.43
N THR A 155 -11.45 16.38 -10.48
CA THR A 155 -10.34 17.32 -10.70
C THR A 155 -9.02 16.58 -10.90
N ALA A 156 -8.30 16.92 -11.99
CA ALA A 156 -6.95 16.47 -12.35
C ALA A 156 -6.66 14.98 -12.03
N ARG A 157 -7.33 14.07 -12.73
CA ARG A 157 -7.00 12.65 -12.67
C ARG A 157 -5.56 12.46 -13.17
N THR A 158 -4.64 12.10 -12.26
CA THR A 158 -3.28 11.69 -12.62
C THR A 158 -3.36 10.43 -13.50
N ALA A 159 -2.38 10.23 -14.38
CA ALA A 159 -2.31 9.03 -15.20
C ALA A 159 -2.31 7.75 -14.34
N GLU A 160 -1.69 7.82 -13.16
CA GLU A 160 -1.64 6.75 -12.16
C GLU A 160 -3.03 6.43 -11.60
N ASN A 161 -3.81 7.43 -11.18
CA ASN A 161 -5.17 7.20 -10.65
C ASN A 161 -6.11 6.65 -11.74
N ALA A 162 -5.93 7.07 -12.99
CA ALA A 162 -6.66 6.49 -14.12
C ALA A 162 -6.30 5.01 -14.34
N ALA A 163 -5.01 4.68 -14.29
CA ALA A 163 -4.53 3.31 -14.43
C ALA A 163 -5.01 2.41 -13.28
N LEU A 164 -4.92 2.90 -12.04
CA LEU A 164 -5.38 2.19 -10.85
C LEU A 164 -6.90 1.95 -10.89
N LYS A 165 -7.69 2.96 -11.27
CA LYS A 165 -9.13 2.79 -11.45
C LYS A 165 -9.45 1.68 -12.44
N ARG A 166 -8.81 1.69 -13.61
CA ARG A 166 -9.02 0.66 -14.64
C ARG A 166 -8.62 -0.73 -14.13
N LYS A 167 -7.53 -0.83 -13.38
CA LYS A 167 -7.07 -2.07 -12.76
C LYS A 167 -8.12 -2.63 -11.80
N ILE A 168 -8.66 -1.80 -10.92
CA ILE A 168 -9.72 -2.19 -9.98
C ILE A 168 -10.99 -2.60 -10.75
N GLU A 169 -11.40 -1.85 -11.78
CA GLU A 169 -12.55 -2.23 -12.61
C GLU A 169 -12.37 -3.61 -13.29
N MET A 170 -11.15 -3.95 -13.71
CA MET A 170 -10.85 -5.29 -14.25
C MET A 170 -10.92 -6.36 -13.17
N PHE A 171 -10.37 -6.08 -11.99
CA PHE A 171 -10.46 -6.97 -10.83
C PHE A 171 -11.90 -7.24 -10.40
N LEU A 172 -12.72 -6.19 -10.23
CA LEU A 172 -14.13 -6.32 -9.85
C LEU A 172 -14.95 -7.14 -10.87
N ARG A 173 -14.54 -7.17 -12.15
CA ARG A 173 -15.23 -7.96 -13.20
C ARG A 173 -14.86 -9.44 -13.17
N ASP A 174 -13.59 -9.76 -12.98
CA ASP A 174 -13.11 -11.15 -12.91
C ASP A 174 -11.94 -11.23 -11.91
N PRO A 175 -12.26 -11.41 -10.61
CA PRO A 175 -11.28 -11.31 -9.54
C PRO A 175 -10.19 -12.36 -9.65
N LYS A 176 -10.56 -13.61 -9.96
CA LYS A 176 -9.64 -14.75 -10.03
C LYS A 176 -8.60 -14.59 -11.14
N ARG A 177 -8.95 -13.86 -12.20
CA ARG A 177 -8.09 -13.69 -13.37
C ARG A 177 -7.26 -12.40 -13.34
N ASN A 178 -7.68 -11.43 -12.53
CA ASN A 178 -7.07 -10.11 -12.44
C ASN A 178 -6.49 -9.80 -11.06
N VAL A 179 -6.17 -10.82 -10.27
CA VAL A 179 -5.41 -10.64 -9.02
C VAL A 179 -4.04 -10.02 -9.36
N PRO A 180 -3.68 -8.90 -8.73
CA PRO A 180 -2.38 -8.29 -8.95
C PRO A 180 -1.26 -9.19 -8.42
N LYS A 181 -0.07 -8.99 -8.98
CA LYS A 181 1.15 -9.62 -8.50
C LYS A 181 1.99 -8.53 -7.86
N VAL A 182 2.07 -8.53 -6.54
CA VAL A 182 2.99 -7.63 -5.82
C VAL A 182 4.41 -8.10 -6.13
N LYS A 183 5.23 -7.17 -6.62
CA LYS A 183 6.66 -7.39 -6.71
C LYS A 183 7.25 -7.03 -5.36
N PRO A 184 8.06 -7.90 -4.73
CA PRO A 184 8.76 -7.54 -3.51
C PRO A 184 9.52 -6.24 -3.72
N SER A 185 9.50 -5.35 -2.74
CA SER A 185 10.45 -4.23 -2.72
C SER A 185 11.84 -4.81 -2.82
N GLY A 186 12.66 -4.19 -3.65
CA GLY A 186 14.02 -4.65 -3.93
C GLY A 186 14.98 -4.55 -2.74
N ALA A 187 14.46 -4.49 -1.51
CA ALA A 187 15.22 -4.52 -0.28
C ALA A 187 16.12 -5.77 -0.28
N PRO A 188 17.43 -5.61 -0.01
CA PRO A 188 18.34 -6.74 0.05
C PRO A 188 17.95 -7.66 1.21
N ALA A 189 18.11 -8.97 1.02
CA ALA A 189 18.11 -9.91 2.13
C ALA A 189 19.35 -9.56 2.95
N GLY A 190 19.17 -8.94 4.12
CA GLY A 190 20.28 -8.50 4.95
C GLY A 190 21.29 -9.62 5.24
N PRO A 191 22.51 -9.29 5.70
CA PRO A 191 23.54 -10.28 5.91
C PRO A 191 23.05 -11.36 6.90
N PRO A 192 23.38 -12.64 6.67
CA PRO A 192 23.13 -13.68 7.66
C PRO A 192 23.91 -13.33 8.93
N ILE A 193 23.20 -13.21 10.05
CA ILE A 193 23.77 -13.13 11.40
C ILE A 193 24.57 -14.38 11.74
#